data_AF-A0A3D6EIR9-F1
#
_entry.id   AF-A0A3D6EIR9-F1
#
_cell.length_a   1.000
_cell.length_b   1.000
_cell.length_c   1.000
_cell.angle_alpha   90.00
_cell.angle_beta   90.00
_cell.angle_gamma   90.00
#
_symmetry.space_group_name_H-M   'P 1'
#
loop_
_entity.id
_entity.type
_entity.pdbx_description
1 polymer ?
#
loop_
_entity_poly.entity_id
_entity_poly.type
_entity_poly.pdbx_seq_one_letter_code
_entity_poly.pdbx_strand_id
1 'polypeptide(L)'
;MQDKSKENQAIPDQLMQIAREQEGGAERVLDQIEVIQHSFEEIQSLAKECQEILSRTGAPSQEMEDLTARLEQIGFHADNGAYNIQGAFDLYQYQDVVRQKLERVGRSLIEVAQYVLGRLQPSEDHLPKMAPSGRDILSRAPQMADVTKVDADSVVAEFFAQAMKEKEAQKPKS
;
A
#
# COMPACT_ATOMS: atom_id res chain seq x y z
N MET A 1 -25.36 -9.85 -21.00
CA MET A 1 -24.19 -9.21 -21.65
C MET A 1 -23.62 -8.21 -20.66
N GLN A 2 -22.66 -8.61 -19.82
CA GLN A 2 -22.19 -7.74 -18.72
C GLN A 2 -20.75 -8.08 -18.29
N ASP A 3 -19.85 -8.33 -19.25
CA ASP A 3 -18.46 -8.76 -18.92
C ASP A 3 -17.34 -8.15 -19.77
N LYS A 4 -17.64 -7.23 -20.70
CA LYS A 4 -16.62 -6.70 -21.64
C LYS A 4 -16.02 -5.35 -21.27
N SER A 5 -16.41 -4.76 -20.14
CA SER A 5 -15.94 -3.42 -19.73
C SER A 5 -14.78 -3.43 -18.72
N LYS A 6 -14.35 -4.60 -18.22
CA LYS A 6 -13.22 -4.72 -17.27
C LYS A 6 -11.84 -4.87 -17.94
N GLU A 7 -11.78 -5.33 -19.18
CA GLU A 7 -10.50 -5.59 -19.88
C GLU A 7 -9.74 -4.33 -20.32
N ASN A 8 -10.37 -3.14 -20.26
CA ASN A 8 -9.80 -1.91 -20.82
C ASN A 8 -9.49 -0.82 -19.76
N GLN A 9 -9.37 -1.19 -18.49
CA GLN A 9 -8.83 -0.29 -17.47
C GLN A 9 -7.30 -0.32 -17.52
N ALA A 10 -6.66 0.84 -17.39
CA ALA A 10 -5.21 0.91 -17.32
C ALA A 10 -4.74 0.10 -16.09
N ILE A 11 -3.61 -0.62 -16.21
CA ILE A 11 -3.00 -1.39 -15.10
C ILE A 11 -2.98 -0.62 -13.76
N PRO A 12 -2.70 0.70 -13.73
CA PRO A 12 -2.84 1.53 -12.53
C PRO A 12 -4.21 1.49 -11.84
N ASP A 13 -5.30 1.56 -12.62
CA ASP A 13 -6.66 1.57 -12.10
C ASP A 13 -7.06 0.23 -11.51
N GLN A 14 -6.61 -0.88 -12.14
CA GLN A 14 -6.80 -2.23 -11.62
C GLN A 14 -6.07 -2.43 -10.28
N LEU A 15 -4.83 -1.93 -10.17
CA LEU A 15 -4.08 -1.98 -8.91
C LEU A 15 -4.74 -1.15 -7.81
N MET A 16 -5.28 0.03 -8.15
CA MET A 16 -6.05 0.86 -7.21
C MET A 16 -7.36 0.19 -6.77
N GLN A 17 -8.06 -0.48 -7.68
CA GLN A 17 -9.28 -1.21 -7.36
C GLN A 17 -8.99 -2.40 -6.43
N ILE A 18 -7.97 -3.20 -6.73
CA ILE A 18 -7.56 -4.32 -5.89
C ILE A 18 -7.18 -3.83 -4.50
N ALA A 19 -6.40 -2.74 -4.39
CA ALA A 19 -6.02 -2.19 -3.10
C ALA A 19 -7.24 -1.80 -2.24
N ARG A 20 -8.25 -1.14 -2.84
CA ARG A 20 -9.48 -0.72 -2.14
C ARG A 20 -10.36 -1.90 -1.72
N GLU A 21 -10.51 -2.91 -2.58
CA GLU A 21 -11.29 -4.10 -2.25
C GLU A 21 -10.63 -4.93 -1.13
N GLN A 22 -9.28 -4.99 -1.13
CA GLN A 22 -8.52 -5.65 -0.06
C GLN A 22 -8.60 -4.88 1.26
N GLU A 23 -8.65 -3.55 1.24
CA GLU A 23 -8.79 -2.72 2.43
C GLU A 23 -10.10 -3.00 3.19
N GLY A 24 -11.25 -2.95 2.50
CA GLY A 24 -12.55 -3.27 3.13
C GLY A 24 -12.72 -4.77 3.46
N GLY A 25 -11.91 -5.64 2.86
CA GLY A 25 -11.81 -7.05 3.25
C GLY A 25 -11.04 -7.24 4.56
N ALA A 26 -9.92 -6.53 4.71
CA ALA A 26 -9.05 -6.65 5.87
C ALA A 26 -9.68 -6.09 7.15
N GLU A 27 -10.33 -4.92 7.07
CA GLU A 27 -11.02 -4.30 8.21
C GLU A 27 -12.08 -5.25 8.80
N ARG A 28 -12.90 -5.86 7.95
CA ARG A 28 -13.90 -6.86 8.39
C ARG A 28 -13.29 -8.08 9.07
N VAL A 29 -12.09 -8.49 8.67
CA VAL A 29 -11.42 -9.64 9.29
C VAL A 29 -10.83 -9.25 10.64
N LEU A 30 -10.28 -8.04 10.78
CA LEU A 30 -9.83 -7.51 12.06
C LEU A 30 -10.99 -7.38 13.06
N ASP A 31 -12.12 -6.84 12.64
CA ASP A 31 -13.33 -6.76 13.47
C ASP A 31 -13.78 -8.16 13.95
N GLN A 32 -13.74 -9.16 13.05
CA GLN A 32 -14.09 -10.54 13.42
C GLN A 32 -13.09 -11.15 14.41
N ILE A 33 -11.80 -10.86 14.25
CA ILE A 33 -10.76 -11.31 15.18
C ILE A 33 -11.02 -10.75 16.58
N GLU A 34 -11.38 -9.47 16.71
CA GLU A 34 -11.71 -8.85 18.00
C GLU A 34 -12.93 -9.52 18.66
N VAL A 35 -14.00 -9.76 17.90
CA VAL A 35 -15.19 -10.45 18.39
C VAL A 35 -14.86 -11.87 18.88
N ILE A 36 -14.03 -12.61 18.11
CA ILE A 36 -13.62 -13.97 18.47
C ILE A 36 -12.75 -13.97 19.73
N GLN A 37 -11.82 -13.01 19.84
CA GLN A 37 -10.97 -12.87 21.03
C GLN A 37 -11.83 -12.65 22.28
N HIS A 38 -12.77 -11.70 22.24
CA HIS A 38 -13.69 -11.47 23.35
C HIS A 38 -14.54 -12.69 23.67
N SER A 39 -14.96 -13.45 22.66
CA SER A 39 -15.71 -14.67 22.88
C SER A 39 -14.90 -15.72 23.65
N PHE A 40 -13.60 -15.86 23.37
CA PHE A 40 -12.73 -16.77 24.13
C PHE A 40 -12.51 -16.31 25.57
N GLU A 41 -12.31 -15.01 25.78
CA GLU A 41 -12.18 -14.41 27.12
C GLU A 41 -13.46 -14.64 27.94
N GLU A 42 -14.64 -14.47 27.33
CA GLU A 42 -15.93 -14.70 27.97
C GLU A 42 -16.14 -16.18 28.30
N ILE A 43 -15.82 -17.11 27.39
CA ILE A 43 -15.87 -18.56 27.65
C ILE A 43 -14.98 -18.92 28.84
N GLN A 44 -13.78 -18.33 28.94
CA GLN A 44 -12.87 -18.57 30.06
C GLN A 44 -13.46 -18.06 31.39
N SER A 45 -14.07 -16.86 31.39
CA SER A 45 -14.75 -16.30 32.57
C SER A 45 -15.90 -17.20 33.01
N LEU A 46 -16.78 -17.57 32.07
CA LEU A 46 -17.93 -18.43 32.35
C LEU A 46 -17.51 -19.80 32.88
N ALA A 47 -16.44 -20.40 32.33
CA ALA A 47 -15.92 -21.67 32.83
C ALA A 47 -15.45 -21.56 34.29
N LYS A 48 -14.75 -20.48 34.65
CA LYS A 48 -14.32 -20.20 36.03
C LYS A 48 -15.51 -19.95 36.96
N GLU A 49 -16.49 -19.16 36.54
CA GLU A 49 -17.71 -18.91 37.32
C GLU A 49 -18.50 -20.20 37.58
N CYS A 50 -18.61 -21.08 36.58
CA CYS A 50 -19.22 -22.39 36.76
C CYS A 50 -18.48 -23.24 37.78
N GLN A 51 -17.14 -23.26 37.76
CA GLN A 51 -16.34 -23.97 38.75
C GLN A 51 -16.55 -23.41 40.17
N GLU A 52 -16.60 -22.09 40.31
CA GLU A 52 -16.88 -21.45 41.60
C GLU A 52 -18.27 -21.81 42.13
N ILE A 53 -19.29 -21.82 41.26
CA ILE A 53 -20.65 -22.24 41.64
C ILE A 53 -20.64 -23.70 42.10
N LEU A 54 -20.02 -24.59 41.33
CA LEU A 54 -19.92 -26.01 41.69
C LEU A 54 -19.22 -26.22 43.03
N SER A 55 -18.14 -25.47 43.30
CA SER A 55 -17.41 -25.53 44.57
C SER A 55 -18.28 -25.19 45.80
N ARG A 56 -19.38 -24.46 45.60
CA ARG A 56 -20.31 -24.01 46.65
C ARG A 56 -21.56 -24.90 46.80
N THR A 57 -21.86 -25.76 45.82
CA THR A 57 -23.22 -26.34 45.67
C THR A 57 -23.40 -27.72 46.31
N GLY A 58 -22.36 -28.43 46.75
CA GLY A 58 -22.58 -29.71 47.44
C GLY A 58 -21.33 -30.54 47.75
N ALA A 59 -21.56 -31.69 48.41
CA ALA A 59 -20.53 -32.66 48.73
C ALA A 59 -19.92 -33.26 47.44
N PRO A 60 -18.62 -33.56 47.43
CA PRO A 60 -17.94 -34.10 46.25
C PRO A 60 -18.62 -35.41 45.78
N SER A 61 -19.04 -35.43 44.51
CA SER A 61 -19.47 -36.62 43.79
C SER A 61 -18.58 -36.82 42.56
N GLN A 62 -18.52 -38.04 42.04
CA GLN A 62 -17.75 -38.34 40.82
C GLN A 62 -18.26 -37.52 39.63
N GLU A 63 -19.58 -37.30 39.49
CA GLU A 63 -20.09 -36.47 38.40
C GLU A 63 -19.64 -35.00 38.52
N MET A 64 -19.45 -34.51 39.75
CA MET A 64 -19.00 -33.15 40.01
C MET A 64 -17.50 -32.99 39.71
N GLU A 65 -16.68 -34.01 39.99
CA GLU A 65 -15.28 -34.06 39.58
C GLU A 65 -15.16 -34.10 38.05
N ASP A 66 -15.94 -34.97 37.39
CA ASP A 66 -15.97 -35.10 35.93
C ASP A 66 -16.40 -33.78 35.26
N LEU A 67 -17.38 -33.08 35.84
CA LEU A 67 -17.84 -31.78 35.34
C LEU A 67 -16.77 -30.69 35.54
N THR A 68 -16.12 -30.64 36.69
CA THR A 68 -15.00 -29.73 36.96
C THR A 68 -13.88 -29.93 35.93
N ALA A 69 -13.49 -31.17 35.67
CA ALA A 69 -12.46 -31.51 34.70
C ALA A 69 -12.84 -31.07 33.27
N ARG A 70 -14.12 -31.21 32.88
CA ARG A 70 -14.61 -30.71 31.59
C ARG A 70 -14.56 -29.18 31.51
N LEU A 71 -14.88 -28.47 32.59
CA LEU A 71 -14.79 -27.01 32.63
C LEU A 71 -13.32 -26.53 32.53
N GLU A 72 -12.38 -27.24 33.15
CA GLU A 72 -10.95 -26.96 33.00
C GLU A 72 -10.49 -27.17 31.55
N GLN A 73 -10.94 -28.26 30.90
CA GLN A 73 -10.65 -28.49 29.47
C GLN A 73 -11.23 -27.39 28.58
N ILE A 74 -12.45 -26.91 28.86
CA ILE A 74 -13.05 -25.78 28.14
C ILE A 74 -12.19 -24.52 28.32
N GLY A 75 -11.79 -24.19 29.55
CA GLY A 75 -10.92 -23.06 29.83
C GLY A 75 -9.58 -23.17 29.10
N PHE A 76 -8.95 -24.35 29.10
CA PHE A 76 -7.71 -24.61 28.36
C PHE A 76 -7.89 -24.44 26.84
N HIS A 77 -9.00 -24.91 26.26
CA HIS A 77 -9.28 -24.73 24.84
C HIS A 77 -9.57 -23.26 24.50
N ALA A 78 -10.22 -22.51 25.39
CA ALA A 78 -10.43 -21.07 25.22
C ALA A 78 -9.10 -20.30 25.25
N ASP A 79 -8.18 -20.62 26.16
CA ASP A 79 -6.85 -20.01 26.22
C ASP A 79 -6.03 -20.27 24.94
N ASN A 80 -6.06 -21.51 24.44
CA ASN A 80 -5.42 -21.84 23.17
C ASN A 80 -6.07 -21.10 22.00
N GLY A 81 -7.40 -20.95 22.02
CA GLY A 81 -8.14 -20.16 21.05
C GLY A 81 -7.71 -18.70 21.03
N ALA A 82 -7.64 -18.08 22.21
CA ALA A 82 -7.18 -16.70 22.41
C ALA A 82 -5.73 -16.51 21.93
N TYR A 83 -4.84 -17.45 22.24
CA TYR A 83 -3.46 -17.40 21.77
C TYR A 83 -3.37 -17.48 20.23
N ASN A 84 -4.11 -18.40 19.62
CA ASN A 84 -4.09 -18.59 18.17
C ASN A 84 -4.70 -17.39 17.42
N ILE A 85 -5.79 -16.80 17.94
CA ILE A 85 -6.40 -15.63 17.30
C ILE A 85 -5.50 -14.41 17.40
N GLN A 86 -4.73 -14.26 18.49
CA GLN A 86 -3.72 -13.20 18.60
C GLN A 86 -2.61 -13.37 17.57
N GLY A 87 -2.14 -14.60 17.34
CA GLY A 87 -1.21 -14.89 16.24
C GLY A 87 -1.79 -14.57 14.85
N ALA A 88 -3.08 -14.82 14.64
CA ALA A 88 -3.77 -14.46 13.39
C ALA A 88 -3.87 -12.93 13.22
N PHE A 89 -4.11 -12.19 14.31
CA PHE A 89 -4.13 -10.73 14.33
C PHE A 89 -2.78 -10.15 13.88
N ASP A 90 -1.68 -10.62 14.46
CA ASP A 90 -0.32 -10.18 14.11
C ASP A 90 0.00 -10.42 12.63
N LEU A 91 -0.38 -11.57 12.09
CA LEU A 91 -0.20 -11.89 10.67
C LEU A 91 -1.00 -10.95 9.77
N TYR A 92 -2.23 -10.60 10.16
CA TYR A 92 -3.07 -9.66 9.42
C TYR A 92 -2.53 -8.23 9.46
N GLN A 93 -2.03 -7.79 10.62
CA GLN A 93 -1.35 -6.50 10.73
C GLN A 93 -0.11 -6.42 9.84
N TYR A 94 0.71 -7.49 9.81
CA TYR A 94 1.84 -7.56 8.90
C TYR A 94 1.40 -7.47 7.43
N GLN A 95 0.32 -8.16 7.06
CA GLN A 95 -0.24 -8.09 5.71
C GLN A 95 -0.65 -6.66 5.34
N ASP A 96 -1.26 -5.92 6.27
CA ASP A 96 -1.64 -4.53 6.02
C ASP A 96 -0.42 -3.64 5.76
N VAL A 97 0.66 -3.80 6.54
CA VAL A 97 1.92 -3.09 6.30
C VAL A 97 2.50 -3.41 4.93
N VAL A 98 2.44 -4.67 4.49
CA VAL A 98 2.88 -5.08 3.14
C VAL A 98 2.00 -4.45 2.06
N ARG A 99 0.68 -4.41 2.25
CA ARG A 99 -0.28 -3.74 1.35
C ARG A 99 0.07 -2.26 1.16
N GLN A 100 0.24 -1.52 2.25
CA GLN A 100 0.60 -0.10 2.22
C GLN A 100 1.94 0.16 1.50
N LYS A 101 2.92 -0.73 1.68
CA LYS A 101 4.20 -0.66 0.95
C LYS A 101 4.00 -0.90 -0.55
N LEU A 102 3.20 -1.90 -0.93
CA LEU A 102 2.89 -2.17 -2.33
C LEU A 102 2.13 -1.00 -2.99
N GLU A 103 1.19 -0.37 -2.29
CA GLU A 103 0.53 0.84 -2.78
C GLU A 103 1.51 1.96 -3.05
N ARG A 104 2.49 2.17 -2.15
CA ARG A 104 3.54 3.19 -2.33
C ARG A 104 4.41 2.89 -3.55
N VAL A 105 4.84 1.64 -3.71
CA VAL A 105 5.62 1.20 -4.87
C VAL A 105 4.81 1.37 -6.16
N GLY A 106 3.53 0.98 -6.15
CA GLY A 106 2.63 1.16 -7.28
C GLY A 106 2.50 2.61 -7.71
N ARG A 107 2.33 3.55 -6.76
CA ARG A 107 2.31 5.00 -7.05
C ARG A 107 3.61 5.48 -7.68
N SER A 108 4.77 5.09 -7.14
CA SER A 108 6.06 5.46 -7.72
C SER A 108 6.23 4.91 -9.15
N LEU A 109 5.76 3.69 -9.43
CA LEU A 109 5.81 3.13 -10.79
C LEU A 109 4.91 3.90 -11.76
N ILE A 110 3.73 4.36 -11.30
CA ILE A 110 2.84 5.21 -12.09
C ILE A 110 3.51 6.55 -12.41
N GLU A 111 4.13 7.20 -11.43
CA GLU A 111 4.85 8.46 -11.63
C GLU A 111 6.00 8.32 -12.63
N VAL A 112 6.79 7.24 -12.53
CA VAL A 112 7.87 6.95 -13.48
C VAL A 112 7.31 6.70 -14.87
N ALA A 113 6.24 5.91 -15.00
CA ALA A 113 5.60 5.65 -16.28
C ALA A 113 5.06 6.94 -16.92
N GLN A 114 4.42 7.81 -16.13
CA GLN A 114 3.93 9.12 -16.58
C GLN A 114 5.08 10.04 -17.00
N TYR A 115 6.18 10.07 -16.25
CA TYR A 115 7.37 10.83 -16.61
C TYR A 115 7.95 10.38 -17.95
N VAL A 116 8.13 9.06 -18.13
CA VAL A 116 8.65 8.48 -19.38
C VAL A 116 7.70 8.77 -20.55
N LEU A 117 6.40 8.56 -20.36
CA LEU A 117 5.39 8.88 -21.39
C LEU A 117 5.37 10.38 -21.72
N GLY A 118 5.47 11.26 -20.73
CA GLY A 118 5.53 12.71 -20.96
C GLY A 118 6.79 13.16 -21.72
N ARG A 119 7.90 12.44 -21.57
CA ARG A 119 9.14 12.66 -22.35
C ARG A 119 9.10 12.03 -23.74
N LEU A 120 8.32 10.97 -23.93
CA LEU A 120 8.14 10.27 -25.20
C LEU A 120 6.97 10.84 -26.04
N GLN A 121 6.04 11.56 -25.41
CA GLN A 121 5.01 12.29 -26.15
C GLN A 121 5.70 13.35 -27.03
N PRO A 122 5.45 13.35 -28.35
CA PRO A 122 5.93 14.41 -29.20
C PRO A 122 5.36 15.72 -28.65
N SER A 123 6.23 16.66 -28.29
CA SER A 123 5.83 18.00 -27.90
C SER A 123 4.97 18.56 -29.04
N GLU A 124 3.65 18.73 -28.83
CA GLU A 124 2.79 19.39 -29.82
C GLU A 124 3.25 20.85 -30.08
N ASP A 125 4.09 21.41 -29.19
CA ASP A 125 4.82 22.65 -29.41
C ASP A 125 5.85 22.60 -30.55
N HIS A 126 6.08 21.43 -31.15
CA HIS A 126 6.92 21.25 -32.33
C HIS A 126 6.17 20.60 -33.48
N LEU A 127 4.88 20.88 -33.66
CA LEU A 127 4.38 20.91 -35.04
C LEU A 127 5.19 22.00 -35.75
N PRO A 128 6.12 21.66 -36.67
CA PRO A 128 6.71 22.67 -37.51
C PRO A 128 5.53 23.32 -38.21
N LYS A 129 5.45 24.66 -38.21
CA LYS A 129 4.63 25.40 -39.19
C LYS A 129 4.72 24.61 -40.49
N MET A 130 3.58 24.10 -40.96
CA MET A 130 3.50 23.22 -42.13
C MET A 130 4.56 23.64 -43.13
N ALA A 131 5.42 22.70 -43.54
CA ALA A 131 6.53 23.00 -44.44
C ALA A 131 5.99 23.84 -45.61
N PRO A 132 6.50 25.07 -45.79
CA PRO A 132 5.95 25.98 -46.79
C PRO A 132 6.11 25.33 -48.16
N SER A 133 5.03 25.30 -48.93
CA SER A 133 5.03 24.77 -50.29
C SER A 133 6.19 25.39 -51.08
N GLY A 134 6.90 24.59 -51.89
CA GLY A 134 8.17 24.97 -52.54
C GLY A 134 8.16 26.22 -53.43
N ARG A 135 7.00 26.88 -53.56
CA ARG A 135 6.81 28.17 -54.21
C ARG A 135 7.35 29.35 -53.39
N ASP A 136 7.47 29.22 -52.06
CA ASP A 136 7.95 30.27 -51.15
C ASP A 136 9.47 30.30 -50.93
N ILE A 137 10.23 29.39 -51.56
CA ILE A 137 11.70 29.34 -51.44
C ILE A 137 12.37 30.47 -52.24
N LEU A 138 11.75 30.91 -53.34
CA LEU A 138 12.32 31.92 -54.24
C LEU A 138 12.16 33.37 -53.74
N SER A 139 11.29 33.60 -52.76
CA SER A 139 10.97 34.93 -52.21
C SER A 139 11.61 35.19 -50.84
N ARG A 140 12.38 34.24 -50.29
CA ARG A 140 12.91 34.32 -48.93
C ARG A 140 14.29 34.97 -48.89
N ALA A 141 14.48 35.96 -48.01
CA ALA A 141 15.80 36.42 -47.62
C ALA A 141 16.57 35.28 -46.91
N PRO A 142 17.88 35.10 -47.16
CA PRO A 142 18.66 34.03 -46.57
C PRO A 142 18.60 34.12 -45.04
N GLN A 143 18.13 33.06 -44.39
CA GLN A 143 18.23 32.96 -42.93
C GLN A 143 19.72 32.80 -42.58
N MET A 144 20.25 33.71 -41.77
CA MET A 144 21.56 33.51 -41.17
C MET A 144 21.49 32.27 -40.28
N ALA A 145 22.50 31.40 -40.39
CA ALA A 145 22.64 30.25 -39.52
C ALA A 145 22.59 30.72 -38.06
N ASP A 146 21.84 30.00 -37.23
CA ASP A 146 21.79 30.27 -35.80
C ASP A 146 23.17 29.99 -35.19
N VAL A 147 23.98 31.04 -35.04
CA VAL A 147 25.33 30.96 -34.44
C VAL A 147 25.21 31.15 -32.94
N THR A 148 24.48 30.24 -32.28
CA THR A 148 24.64 30.05 -30.84
C THR A 148 25.22 28.66 -30.61
N LYS A 149 26.51 28.53 -30.96
CA LYS A 149 27.36 27.51 -30.33
C LYS A 149 27.52 27.91 -28.86
N VAL A 150 26.55 27.52 -28.03
CA VAL A 150 26.74 27.56 -26.60
C VAL A 150 27.81 26.52 -26.29
N ASP A 151 28.91 26.97 -25.70
CA ASP A 151 30.07 26.13 -25.41
C ASP A 151 29.65 25.06 -24.41
N ALA A 152 29.74 23.78 -24.77
CA ALA A 152 29.22 22.69 -23.93
C ALA A 152 29.84 22.72 -22.53
N ASP A 153 31.08 23.20 -22.43
CA ASP A 153 31.81 23.37 -21.19
C ASP A 153 31.18 24.42 -20.25
N SER A 154 30.51 25.45 -20.79
CA SER A 154 29.84 26.46 -19.95
C SER A 154 28.59 25.90 -19.27
N VAL A 155 27.83 25.06 -19.99
CA VAL A 155 26.63 24.40 -19.46
C VAL A 155 27.02 23.38 -18.38
N VAL A 156 28.11 22.64 -18.59
CA VAL A 156 28.64 21.69 -17.61
C VAL A 156 29.14 22.42 -16.35
N ALA A 157 29.83 23.56 -16.51
CA ALA A 157 30.31 24.35 -15.38
C ALA A 157 29.17 24.92 -14.51
N GLU A 158 28.09 25.41 -15.12
CA GLU A 158 26.91 25.87 -14.38
C GLU A 158 26.25 24.74 -13.58
N PHE A 159 26.13 23.55 -14.17
CA PHE A 159 25.55 22.38 -13.51
C PHE A 159 26.34 21.98 -12.26
N PHE A 160 27.68 21.92 -12.34
CA PHE A 160 28.53 21.59 -11.19
C PHE A 160 28.53 22.68 -10.12
N ALA A 161 28.49 23.96 -10.51
CA ALA A 161 28.41 25.07 -9.56
C ALA A 161 27.12 25.03 -8.74
N GLN A 162 26.00 24.64 -9.37
CA GLN A 162 24.71 24.53 -8.70
C GLN A 162 24.65 23.32 -7.75
N ALA A 163 25.18 22.17 -8.17
CA ALA A 163 25.30 20.99 -7.32
C ALA A 163 26.16 21.21 -6.07
N MET A 164 27.23 22.02 -6.17
CA MET A 164 28.08 22.36 -5.03
C MET A 164 27.38 23.30 -4.03
N LYS A 165 26.62 24.28 -4.51
CA LYS A 165 25.82 25.18 -3.65
C LYS A 165 24.76 24.43 -2.85
N GLU A 166 24.07 23.47 -3.46
CA GLU A 166 23.07 22.65 -2.77
C GLU A 166 23.70 21.77 -1.68
N LYS A 167 24.93 21.29 -1.93
CA LYS A 167 25.68 20.47 -0.96
C LYS A 167 26.19 21.28 0.23
N GLU A 168 26.52 22.55 0.03
CA GLU A 168 26.88 23.47 1.12
C GLU A 168 25.66 23.90 1.95
N ALA A 169 24.49 24.05 1.32
CA ALA A 169 23.24 24.36 2.00
C ALA A 169 22.72 23.24 2.91
N GLN A 170 23.16 21.99 2.69
CA GLN A 170 22.77 20.82 3.49
C GLN A 170 23.73 20.47 4.64
N LYS A 171 24.81 21.25 4.87
CA LYS A 171 25.65 21.03 6.05
C LYS A 171 24.95 21.55 7.31
N PRO A 172 24.78 20.72 8.37
CA PRO A 172 24.22 21.19 9.63
C PRO A 172 25.18 22.21 10.26
N LYS A 173 24.64 23.37 10.65
CA LYS A 173 25.37 24.36 11.46
C LYS A 173 25.68 23.72 12.82
N SER A 174 26.96 23.45 13.06
CA SER A 174 27.46 23.10 14.38
C SER A 174 27.70 24.34 15.22
#